data_AF-A0A6B3MYZ0-F1
#
_entry.id   AF-A0A6B3MYZ0-F1
#
_cell.length_a   1.000
_cell.length_b   1.000
_cell.length_c   1.000
_cell.angle_alpha   90.00
_cell.angle_beta   90.00
_cell.angle_gamma   90.00
#
_symmetry.space_group_name_H-M   'P 1'
#
loop_
_entity.id
_entity.type
_entity.pdbx_description
1 polymer ?
#
loop_
_entity_poly.entity_id
_entity_poly.type
_entity_poly.pdbx_seq_one_letter_code
_entity_poly.pdbx_strand_id
1 'polypeptide(L)'
;KRPEGWLAPSLQHRVATTMTWVLRLMKLTAIGSISQELVRFDTQKLQNPEISGIEYQQGELMGYEVREYLYQKWGRQCVYCGAKSVKLEVEHIIPKSKGGTNRVNNLTLACHRCNQAKGNLDARDFLSGKPDVLKRILGRAKQPLLDAAAVNSTRWQLYQSLKETGLSVAVGTGGRTKYNRIKLGLPKGHWVDAACVGEVATLKIVTRQPLLIKAMGHGCRQVIQMDKYGFPRKGYKPKHPVKGWKTGDIVNVVAGKNAGLKGVRIKTVRAKGNFDLIGADQDSSNKVNSASRNYIQCVHRQDGYYYSFAK
;
A
#
# COMPACT_ATOMS: atom_id res chain seq x y z
N LYS A 1 -0.58 -21.31 24.14
CA LYS A 1 -1.46 -20.93 23.01
C LYS A 1 -1.19 -19.47 22.64
N ARG A 2 -1.26 -19.10 21.35
CA ARG A 2 -1.16 -17.68 20.95
C ARG A 2 -2.45 -16.96 21.36
N PRO A 3 -2.37 -15.71 21.87
CA PRO A 3 -3.55 -14.95 22.29
C PRO A 3 -4.46 -14.61 21.10
N GLU A 4 -5.72 -14.30 21.39
CA GLU A 4 -6.65 -13.79 20.40
C GLU A 4 -6.13 -12.46 19.81
N GLY A 5 -6.21 -12.28 18.48
CA GLY A 5 -5.62 -11.13 17.80
C GLY A 5 -4.10 -11.20 17.60
N TRP A 6 -3.43 -12.30 17.95
CA TRP A 6 -1.98 -12.43 17.78
C TRP A 6 -1.56 -12.32 16.31
N LEU A 7 -0.68 -11.36 16.03
CA LEU A 7 0.00 -11.21 14.74
C LEU A 7 1.44 -11.72 14.83
N ALA A 8 1.90 -12.35 13.75
CA ALA A 8 3.32 -12.66 13.61
C ALA A 8 4.16 -11.36 13.72
N PRO A 9 5.38 -11.39 14.30
CA PRO A 9 6.16 -10.18 14.55
C PRO A 9 6.36 -9.28 13.32
N SER A 10 6.51 -9.88 12.14
CA SER A 10 6.65 -9.15 10.87
C SER A 10 5.37 -8.41 10.46
N LEU A 11 4.19 -8.94 10.76
CA LEU A 11 2.90 -8.31 10.53
C LEU A 11 2.60 -7.24 11.59
N GLN A 12 2.89 -7.53 12.85
CA GLN A 12 2.78 -6.56 13.95
C GLN A 12 3.66 -5.33 13.69
N HIS A 13 4.87 -5.52 13.16
CA HIS A 13 5.75 -4.42 12.78
C HIS A 13 5.11 -3.46 11.77
N ARG A 14 4.29 -3.95 10.82
CA ARG A 14 3.58 -3.10 9.85
C ARG A 14 2.56 -2.20 10.54
N VAL A 15 1.79 -2.76 11.48
CA VAL A 15 0.83 -1.99 12.29
C VAL A 15 1.57 -0.96 13.15
N ALA A 16 2.60 -1.38 13.88
CA ALA A 16 3.36 -0.52 14.78
C ALA A 16 4.08 0.64 14.05
N THR A 17 4.62 0.37 12.86
CA THR A 17 5.28 1.40 12.03
C THR A 17 4.26 2.45 11.58
N THR A 18 3.08 2.03 11.12
CA THR A 18 2.00 2.96 10.74
C THR A 18 1.54 3.78 11.94
N MET A 19 1.28 3.14 13.09
CA MET A 19 0.87 3.83 14.31
C MET A 19 1.93 4.82 14.81
N THR A 20 3.22 4.49 14.67
CA THR A 20 4.31 5.42 15.00
C THR A 20 4.17 6.73 14.21
N TRP A 21 3.84 6.64 12.92
CA TRP A 21 3.67 7.83 12.07
C TRP A 21 2.38 8.57 12.34
N VAL A 22 1.28 7.87 12.59
CA VAL A 22 0.02 8.50 13.00
C VAL A 22 0.25 9.34 14.26
N LEU A 23 0.84 8.76 15.30
CA LEU A 23 1.11 9.46 16.56
C LEU A 23 2.09 10.63 16.40
N ARG A 24 3.09 10.51 15.52
CA ARG A 24 4.01 11.62 15.21
C ARG A 24 3.29 12.75 14.49
N LEU A 25 2.47 12.45 13.50
CA LEU A 25 1.71 13.45 12.75
C LEU A 25 0.69 14.16 13.65
N MET A 26 0.01 13.44 14.54
CA MET A 26 -0.90 14.02 15.54
C MET A 26 -0.20 15.02 16.48
N LYS A 27 1.10 14.84 16.74
CA LYS A 27 1.90 15.80 17.53
C LYS A 27 2.31 17.04 16.74
N LEU A 28 2.39 16.94 15.42
CA LEU A 28 2.85 18.01 14.54
C LEU A 28 1.71 18.88 14.03
N THR A 29 0.49 18.34 13.94
CA THR A 29 -0.68 19.06 13.44
C THR A 29 -1.96 18.49 14.05
N ALA A 30 -2.97 19.33 14.20
CA ALA A 30 -4.30 18.91 14.60
C ALA A 30 -4.94 18.06 13.49
N ILE A 31 -5.05 16.75 13.71
CA ILE A 31 -5.73 15.83 12.80
C ILE A 31 -7.18 15.71 13.25
N GLY A 32 -8.14 16.04 12.39
CA GLY A 32 -9.57 15.95 12.72
C GLY A 32 -10.17 14.55 12.51
N SER A 33 -9.65 13.79 11.56
CA SER A 33 -10.15 12.45 11.22
C SER A 33 -9.08 11.61 10.52
N ILE A 34 -9.29 10.29 10.50
CA ILE A 34 -8.45 9.31 9.83
C ILE A 34 -9.31 8.53 8.85
N SER A 35 -8.78 8.26 7.65
CA SER A 35 -9.39 7.35 6.68
C SER A 35 -8.45 6.17 6.40
N GLN A 36 -8.97 4.94 6.51
CA GLN A 36 -8.22 3.71 6.26
C GLN A 36 -8.86 2.88 5.15
N GLU A 37 -8.04 2.38 4.22
CA GLU A 37 -8.49 1.35 3.28
C GLU A 37 -8.58 0.00 4.01
N LEU A 38 -9.81 -0.45 4.31
CA LEU A 38 -10.07 -1.65 5.10
C LEU A 38 -10.27 -2.89 4.23
N VAL A 39 -10.69 -2.74 2.98
CA VAL A 39 -10.77 -3.84 2.03
C VAL A 39 -10.49 -3.33 0.63
N ARG A 40 -9.96 -4.19 -0.24
CA ARG A 40 -9.81 -3.80 -1.64
C ARG A 40 -11.19 -3.62 -2.32
N PHE A 41 -12.15 -4.45 -1.92
CA PHE A 41 -13.57 -4.41 -2.30
C PHE A 41 -14.44 -4.90 -1.14
N ASP A 42 -15.64 -4.34 -0.98
CA ASP A 42 -16.64 -4.85 -0.04
C ASP A 42 -17.37 -6.05 -0.66
N THR A 43 -16.90 -7.26 -0.38
CA THR A 43 -17.45 -8.48 -1.00
C THR A 43 -18.88 -8.79 -0.55
N GLN A 44 -19.31 -8.35 0.64
CA GLN A 44 -20.68 -8.56 1.11
C GLN A 44 -21.66 -7.72 0.30
N LYS A 45 -21.35 -6.43 0.11
CA LYS A 45 -22.16 -5.53 -0.74
C LYS A 45 -22.21 -5.99 -2.21
N LEU A 46 -21.09 -6.51 -2.72
CA LEU A 46 -21.01 -7.05 -4.09
C LEU A 46 -21.83 -8.34 -4.29
N GLN A 47 -22.03 -9.13 -3.23
CA GLN A 47 -22.83 -10.36 -3.29
C GLN A 47 -24.32 -10.11 -3.08
N ASN A 48 -24.71 -9.04 -2.38
CA ASN A 48 -26.11 -8.70 -2.10
C ASN A 48 -26.46 -7.27 -2.54
N PRO A 49 -26.36 -6.94 -3.84
CA PRO A 49 -26.66 -5.61 -4.35
C PRO A 49 -28.16 -5.23 -4.30
N GLU A 50 -29.05 -6.19 -4.04
CA GLU A 50 -30.51 -6.02 -4.09
C GLU A 50 -31.17 -5.76 -2.72
N ILE A 51 -30.42 -5.82 -1.61
CA ILE A 51 -30.98 -5.81 -0.23
C ILE A 51 -30.89 -4.42 0.47
N SER A 52 -30.17 -3.44 -0.08
CA SER A 52 -30.05 -2.12 0.56
C SER A 52 -31.15 -1.16 0.11
N GLY A 53 -32.24 -1.13 0.88
CA GLY A 53 -33.20 -0.03 0.87
C GLY A 53 -32.59 1.28 1.39
N ILE A 54 -33.20 2.39 0.99
CA ILE A 54 -32.80 3.80 1.11
C ILE A 54 -32.03 4.31 -0.13
N GLU A 55 -32.74 5.21 -0.80
CA GLU A 55 -32.36 6.15 -1.85
C GLU A 55 -30.84 6.32 -2.02
N TYR A 56 -30.36 5.62 -3.04
CA TYR A 56 -28.98 5.22 -3.28
C TYR A 56 -28.23 6.32 -4.06
N GLN A 57 -27.64 7.29 -3.39
CA GLN A 57 -26.95 8.44 -4.01
C GLN A 57 -25.70 8.13 -4.89
N GLN A 58 -25.36 6.88 -5.25
CA GLN A 58 -24.04 6.57 -5.85
C GLN A 58 -24.01 5.43 -6.89
N GLY A 59 -24.86 5.47 -7.93
CA GLY A 59 -24.88 4.46 -9.00
C GLY A 59 -23.53 4.25 -9.75
N GLU A 60 -22.73 5.31 -9.89
CA GLU A 60 -21.43 5.24 -10.59
C GLU A 60 -20.34 4.50 -9.82
N LEU A 61 -20.22 4.75 -8.51
CA LEU A 61 -19.16 4.16 -7.69
C LEU A 61 -19.36 2.64 -7.58
N MET A 62 -20.59 2.20 -7.32
CA MET A 62 -20.89 0.77 -7.22
C MET A 62 -20.61 0.04 -8.54
N GLY A 63 -21.04 0.62 -9.68
CA GLY A 63 -20.72 0.08 -11.00
C GLY A 63 -19.21 0.00 -11.26
N TYR A 64 -18.46 1.00 -10.79
CA TYR A 64 -17.01 1.03 -10.87
C TYR A 64 -16.34 -0.08 -10.04
N GLU A 65 -16.76 -0.25 -8.78
CA GLU A 65 -16.22 -1.27 -7.88
C GLU A 65 -16.49 -2.69 -8.38
N VAL A 66 -17.72 -2.96 -8.85
CA VAL A 66 -18.08 -4.23 -9.47
C VAL A 66 -17.17 -4.51 -10.66
N ARG A 67 -16.98 -3.52 -11.52
CA ARG A 67 -16.15 -3.67 -12.72
C ARG A 67 -14.67 -3.92 -12.39
N GLU A 68 -14.09 -3.19 -11.44
CA GLU A 68 -12.71 -3.42 -10.97
C GLU A 68 -12.55 -4.78 -10.29
N TYR A 69 -13.53 -5.18 -9.48
CA TYR A 69 -13.57 -6.51 -8.88
C TYR A 69 -13.54 -7.60 -9.97
N LEU A 70 -14.36 -7.46 -11.01
CA LEU A 70 -14.40 -8.40 -12.14
C LEU A 70 -13.10 -8.38 -12.94
N TYR A 71 -12.48 -7.21 -13.18
CA TYR A 71 -11.18 -7.12 -13.84
C TYR A 71 -10.11 -7.92 -13.12
N GLN A 72 -10.06 -7.82 -11.79
CA GLN A 72 -9.12 -8.59 -11.01
C GLN A 72 -9.50 -10.07 -10.98
N LYS A 73 -10.77 -10.37 -10.72
CA LYS A 73 -11.27 -11.75 -10.62
C LYS A 73 -11.05 -12.52 -11.90
N TRP A 74 -11.24 -11.92 -13.07
CA TRP A 74 -11.17 -12.57 -14.38
C TRP A 74 -9.85 -12.33 -15.12
N GLY A 75 -8.91 -11.59 -14.53
CA GLY A 75 -7.56 -11.41 -15.10
C GLY A 75 -7.51 -10.49 -16.33
N ARG A 76 -8.43 -9.51 -16.42
CA ARG A 76 -8.51 -8.52 -17.51
C ARG A 76 -8.53 -9.11 -18.92
N GLN A 77 -9.27 -10.21 -19.09
CA GLN A 77 -9.44 -10.87 -20.38
C GLN A 77 -10.90 -11.31 -20.58
N CYS A 78 -11.31 -11.49 -21.83
CA CYS A 78 -12.61 -12.08 -22.14
C CYS A 78 -12.67 -13.52 -21.64
N VAL A 79 -13.71 -13.87 -20.88
CA VAL A 79 -13.84 -15.22 -20.29
C VAL A 79 -14.12 -16.29 -21.34
N TYR A 80 -14.73 -15.90 -22.47
CA TYR A 80 -15.13 -16.79 -23.56
C TYR A 80 -14.00 -17.06 -24.54
N CYS A 81 -13.38 -16.01 -25.11
CA CYS A 81 -12.35 -16.14 -26.13
C CYS A 81 -10.91 -15.92 -25.64
N GLY A 82 -10.72 -15.46 -24.40
CA GLY A 82 -9.39 -15.20 -23.85
C GLY A 82 -8.72 -13.91 -24.33
N ALA A 83 -9.36 -13.11 -25.19
CA ALA A 83 -8.79 -11.87 -25.70
C ALA A 83 -8.42 -10.90 -24.57
N LYS A 84 -7.21 -10.34 -24.67
CA LYS A 84 -6.64 -9.31 -23.78
C LYS A 84 -6.56 -7.97 -24.52
N SER A 85 -6.42 -6.88 -23.78
CA SER A 85 -6.23 -5.52 -24.34
C SER A 85 -7.35 -5.05 -25.29
N VAL A 86 -8.56 -5.61 -25.12
CA VAL A 86 -9.78 -5.18 -25.82
C VAL A 86 -10.72 -4.49 -24.85
N LYS A 87 -11.67 -3.70 -25.36
CA LYS A 87 -12.76 -3.17 -24.53
C LYS A 87 -13.58 -4.34 -23.98
N LEU A 88 -13.54 -4.51 -22.66
CA LEU A 88 -14.29 -5.53 -21.94
C LEU A 88 -15.52 -4.92 -21.28
N GLU A 89 -16.63 -5.62 -21.45
CA GLU A 89 -17.96 -5.33 -20.94
C GLU A 89 -18.28 -6.29 -19.80
N VAL A 90 -19.04 -5.82 -18.81
CA VAL A 90 -19.56 -6.67 -17.73
C VAL A 90 -20.71 -7.49 -18.32
N GLU A 91 -20.64 -8.80 -18.18
CA GLU A 91 -21.59 -9.73 -18.81
C GLU A 91 -22.17 -10.72 -17.79
N HIS A 92 -23.47 -11.00 -17.92
CA HIS A 92 -24.20 -11.93 -17.05
C HIS A 92 -24.05 -13.38 -17.53
N ILE A 93 -23.64 -14.29 -16.63
CA ILE A 93 -23.56 -15.74 -16.93
C ILE A 93 -24.96 -16.26 -17.28
N ILE A 94 -25.91 -16.04 -16.38
CA ILE A 94 -27.34 -16.22 -16.60
C ILE A 94 -27.89 -14.82 -16.93
N PRO A 95 -28.44 -14.58 -18.12
CA PRO A 95 -28.91 -13.26 -18.52
C PRO A 95 -30.08 -12.79 -17.65
N LYS A 96 -30.23 -11.47 -17.47
CA LYS A 96 -31.33 -10.88 -16.68
C LYS A 96 -32.71 -11.34 -17.13
N SER A 97 -32.92 -11.45 -18.45
CA SER A 97 -34.18 -11.92 -19.04
C SER A 97 -34.53 -13.36 -18.65
N LYS A 98 -33.57 -14.16 -18.19
CA LYS A 98 -33.75 -15.52 -17.67
C LYS A 98 -33.61 -15.58 -16.13
N GLY A 99 -33.81 -14.47 -15.43
CA GLY A 99 -33.74 -14.40 -13.96
C GLY A 99 -32.33 -14.23 -13.38
N GLY A 100 -31.34 -13.85 -14.20
CA GLY A 100 -29.99 -13.58 -13.76
C GLY A 100 -29.86 -12.39 -12.81
N THR A 101 -29.22 -12.58 -11.67
CA THR A 101 -28.98 -11.53 -10.67
C THR A 101 -27.79 -10.63 -11.02
N ASN A 102 -27.69 -9.45 -10.41
CA ASN A 102 -26.52 -8.56 -10.52
C ASN A 102 -25.38 -8.91 -9.53
N ARG A 103 -25.46 -10.07 -8.88
CA ARG A 103 -24.46 -10.52 -7.91
C ARG A 103 -23.16 -10.86 -8.61
N VAL A 104 -22.01 -10.59 -8.00
CA VAL A 104 -20.68 -10.86 -8.61
C VAL A 104 -20.35 -12.33 -8.88
N ASN A 105 -21.20 -13.26 -8.43
CA ASN A 105 -21.12 -14.68 -8.79
C ASN A 105 -21.88 -15.01 -10.10
N ASN A 106 -22.70 -14.09 -10.61
CA ASN A 106 -23.36 -14.17 -11.91
C ASN A 106 -22.76 -13.20 -12.95
N LEU A 107 -21.72 -12.45 -12.60
CA LEU A 107 -21.07 -11.47 -13.48
C LEU A 107 -19.67 -11.91 -13.94
N THR A 108 -19.33 -11.60 -15.19
CA THR A 108 -18.06 -11.90 -15.85
C THR A 108 -17.59 -10.74 -16.73
N LEU A 109 -16.50 -10.95 -17.48
CA LEU A 109 -16.02 -10.01 -18.50
C LEU A 109 -16.03 -10.64 -19.89
N ALA A 110 -16.67 -9.98 -20.83
CA ALA A 110 -16.70 -10.37 -22.24
C ALA A 110 -16.18 -9.25 -23.13
N CYS A 111 -15.56 -9.58 -24.26
CA CYS A 111 -15.34 -8.59 -25.32
C CYS A 111 -16.66 -8.35 -26.05
N HIS A 112 -16.79 -7.18 -26.69
CA HIS A 112 -18.01 -6.79 -27.41
C HIS A 112 -18.55 -7.88 -28.36
N ARG A 113 -17.67 -8.49 -29.17
CA ARG A 113 -18.03 -9.58 -30.09
C ARG A 113 -18.62 -10.79 -29.38
N CYS A 114 -18.00 -11.26 -28.30
CA CYS A 114 -18.53 -12.41 -27.55
C CYS A 114 -19.80 -12.06 -26.79
N ASN A 115 -19.90 -10.83 -26.28
CA ASN A 115 -21.09 -10.36 -25.58
C ASN A 115 -22.31 -10.35 -26.51
N GLN A 116 -22.17 -9.76 -27.70
CA GLN A 116 -23.23 -9.77 -28.71
C GLN A 116 -23.56 -11.18 -29.21
N ALA A 117 -22.55 -12.02 -29.44
CA ALA A 117 -22.77 -13.40 -29.89
C ALA A 117 -23.52 -14.26 -28.87
N LYS A 118 -23.30 -14.03 -27.57
CA LYS A 118 -24.06 -14.69 -26.50
C LYS A 118 -25.48 -14.13 -26.41
N GLY A 119 -25.64 -12.81 -26.51
CA GLY A 119 -26.95 -12.15 -26.42
C GLY A 119 -27.70 -12.53 -25.14
N ASN A 120 -28.91 -13.06 -25.30
CA ASN A 120 -29.78 -13.49 -24.20
C ASN A 120 -29.67 -15.00 -23.88
N LEU A 121 -28.65 -15.69 -24.37
CA LEU A 121 -28.40 -17.09 -24.06
C LEU A 121 -27.81 -17.24 -22.65
N ASP A 122 -28.08 -18.37 -21.99
CA ASP A 122 -27.31 -18.76 -20.80
C ASP A 122 -25.90 -19.13 -21.27
N ALA A 123 -24.88 -18.84 -20.46
CA ALA A 123 -23.51 -19.26 -20.75
C ALA A 123 -23.39 -20.78 -20.98
N ARG A 124 -24.27 -21.60 -20.38
CA ARG A 124 -24.37 -23.04 -20.63
C ARG A 124 -24.76 -23.34 -22.08
N ASP A 125 -25.77 -22.64 -22.59
CA ASP A 125 -26.25 -22.80 -23.97
C ASP A 125 -25.20 -22.31 -24.96
N PHE A 126 -24.62 -21.13 -24.69
CA PHE A 126 -23.61 -20.49 -25.55
C PHE A 126 -22.29 -21.29 -25.64
N LEU A 127 -21.97 -22.08 -24.62
CA LEU A 127 -20.75 -22.90 -24.54
C LEU A 127 -21.04 -24.40 -24.64
N SER A 128 -22.17 -24.81 -25.23
CA SER A 128 -22.54 -26.22 -25.40
C SER A 128 -21.43 -27.05 -26.06
N GLY A 129 -20.76 -26.49 -27.08
CA GLY A 129 -19.60 -27.11 -27.74
C GLY A 129 -18.23 -26.89 -27.05
N LYS A 130 -18.19 -26.27 -25.86
CA LYS A 130 -16.95 -25.93 -25.12
C LYS A 130 -17.10 -26.17 -23.61
N PRO A 131 -17.32 -27.43 -23.17
CA PRO A 131 -17.61 -27.77 -21.78
C PRO A 131 -16.50 -27.37 -20.81
N ASP A 132 -15.23 -27.43 -21.22
CA ASP A 132 -14.09 -27.03 -20.38
C ASP A 132 -14.10 -25.54 -20.04
N VAL A 133 -14.46 -24.70 -21.02
CA VAL A 133 -14.58 -23.25 -20.83
C VAL A 133 -15.72 -22.93 -19.87
N LEU A 134 -16.85 -23.61 -20.03
CA LEU A 134 -18.02 -23.47 -19.15
C LEU A 134 -17.66 -23.88 -17.71
N LYS A 135 -17.03 -25.04 -17.51
CA LYS A 135 -16.61 -25.53 -16.19
C LYS A 135 -15.68 -24.54 -15.50
N ARG A 136 -14.72 -23.98 -16.24
CA ARG A 136 -13.81 -22.95 -15.74
C ARG A 136 -14.55 -21.68 -15.31
N ILE A 137 -15.51 -21.20 -16.11
CA ILE A 137 -16.30 -20.01 -15.80
C ILE A 137 -17.14 -20.25 -14.54
N LEU A 138 -17.93 -21.32 -14.50
CA LEU A 138 -18.81 -21.61 -13.35
C LEU A 138 -18.02 -21.87 -12.07
N GLY A 139 -16.88 -22.56 -12.15
CA GLY A 139 -15.98 -22.78 -11.02
C GLY A 139 -15.41 -21.46 -10.48
N ARG A 140 -14.83 -20.63 -11.35
CA ARG A 140 -14.24 -19.34 -10.95
C ARG A 140 -15.28 -18.31 -10.50
N ALA A 141 -16.49 -18.36 -11.04
CA ALA A 141 -17.58 -17.49 -10.64
C ALA A 141 -17.97 -17.65 -9.16
N LYS A 142 -17.90 -18.89 -8.65
CA LYS A 142 -18.17 -19.20 -7.23
C LYS A 142 -16.99 -18.89 -6.30
N GLN A 143 -15.78 -18.78 -6.84
CA GLN A 143 -14.59 -18.52 -6.03
C GLN A 143 -14.51 -17.03 -5.58
N PRO A 144 -14.20 -16.77 -4.30
CA PRO A 144 -13.82 -15.44 -3.84
C PRO A 144 -12.43 -15.05 -4.38
N LEU A 145 -12.10 -13.75 -4.39
CA LEU A 145 -10.76 -13.28 -4.73
C LEU A 145 -9.73 -13.84 -3.72
N LEU A 146 -8.74 -14.58 -4.20
CA LEU A 146 -7.69 -15.23 -3.38
C LEU A 146 -6.71 -14.25 -2.72
N ASP A 147 -6.58 -13.01 -3.22
CA ASP A 147 -5.51 -12.08 -2.82
C ASP A 147 -5.94 -11.05 -1.76
N ALA A 148 -6.20 -11.53 -0.55
CA ALA A 148 -6.41 -10.63 0.59
C ALA A 148 -5.81 -11.11 1.93
N ALA A 149 -5.23 -12.32 2.02
CA ALA A 149 -4.90 -12.94 3.31
C ALA A 149 -3.93 -12.12 4.21
N ALA A 150 -2.86 -11.54 3.64
CA ALA A 150 -1.87 -10.78 4.43
C ALA A 150 -2.36 -9.40 4.87
N VAL A 151 -3.24 -8.78 4.08
CA VAL A 151 -3.78 -7.46 4.40
C VAL A 151 -4.99 -7.65 5.32
N ASN A 152 -5.81 -8.69 5.14
CA ASN A 152 -6.93 -9.01 6.02
C ASN A 152 -6.52 -9.24 7.48
N SER A 153 -5.35 -9.82 7.75
CA SER A 153 -4.89 -10.07 9.13
C SER A 153 -4.46 -8.79 9.85
N THR A 154 -3.83 -7.84 9.16
CA THR A 154 -3.31 -6.60 9.80
C THR A 154 -4.32 -5.45 9.81
N ARG A 155 -5.30 -5.45 8.91
CA ARG A 155 -6.23 -4.33 8.72
C ARG A 155 -7.14 -4.08 9.92
N TRP A 156 -7.70 -5.14 10.50
CA TRP A 156 -8.55 -5.02 11.68
C TRP A 156 -7.74 -4.57 12.90
N GLN A 157 -6.55 -5.14 13.10
CA GLN A 157 -5.68 -4.68 14.18
C GLN A 157 -5.30 -3.20 14.01
N LEU A 158 -4.95 -2.77 12.80
CA LEU A 158 -4.68 -1.36 12.52
C LEU A 158 -5.91 -0.50 12.76
N TYR A 159 -7.10 -0.93 12.32
CA TYR A 159 -8.34 -0.21 12.54
C TYR A 159 -8.64 0.00 14.02
N GLN A 160 -8.49 -1.05 14.84
CA GLN A 160 -8.67 -0.95 16.29
C GLN A 160 -7.63 -0.01 16.91
N SER A 161 -6.35 -0.14 16.55
CA SER A 161 -5.31 0.77 17.03
C SER A 161 -5.51 2.22 16.59
N LEU A 162 -6.11 2.47 15.42
CA LEU A 162 -6.48 3.83 15.00
C LEU A 162 -7.65 4.38 15.82
N LYS A 163 -8.63 3.55 16.19
CA LYS A 163 -9.73 3.97 17.08
C LYS A 163 -9.24 4.37 18.47
N GLU A 164 -8.23 3.68 18.99
CA GLU A 164 -7.62 3.99 20.29
C GLU A 164 -7.00 5.39 20.34
N THR A 165 -6.78 6.05 19.19
CA THR A 165 -6.33 7.46 19.15
C THR A 165 -7.39 8.47 19.57
N GLY A 166 -8.66 8.07 19.65
CA GLY A 166 -9.80 8.93 19.93
C GLY A 166 -10.31 9.74 18.71
N LEU A 167 -9.67 9.59 17.55
CA LEU A 167 -10.11 10.25 16.31
C LEU A 167 -11.24 9.48 15.62
N SER A 168 -12.05 10.20 14.85
CA SER A 168 -13.01 9.56 13.94
C SER A 168 -12.26 8.78 12.86
N VAL A 169 -12.53 7.47 12.75
CA VAL A 169 -11.89 6.59 11.77
C VAL A 169 -12.92 6.13 10.73
N ALA A 170 -12.84 6.72 9.54
CA ALA A 170 -13.60 6.29 8.38
C ALA A 170 -12.90 5.13 7.65
N VAL A 171 -13.69 4.27 7.02
CA VAL A 171 -13.18 3.13 6.24
C VAL A 171 -13.57 3.26 4.78
N GLY A 172 -12.62 2.96 3.90
CA GLY A 172 -12.80 2.99 2.46
C GLY A 172 -12.41 1.67 1.81
N THR A 173 -12.80 1.54 0.55
CA THR A 173 -12.37 0.45 -0.32
C THR A 173 -11.32 0.93 -1.31
N GLY A 174 -10.46 0.03 -1.78
CA GLY A 174 -9.53 0.35 -2.87
C GLY A 174 -10.24 0.77 -4.17
N GLY A 175 -11.46 0.24 -4.41
CA GLY A 175 -12.34 0.68 -5.50
C GLY A 175 -12.76 2.14 -5.38
N ARG A 176 -13.24 2.56 -4.19
CA ARG A 176 -13.60 3.95 -3.88
C ARG A 176 -12.42 4.90 -3.98
N THR A 177 -11.25 4.50 -3.48
CA THR A 177 -10.02 5.28 -3.61
C THR A 177 -9.71 5.60 -5.08
N LYS A 178 -9.79 4.59 -5.94
CA LYS A 178 -9.52 4.74 -7.37
C LYS A 178 -10.59 5.60 -8.07
N TYR A 179 -11.87 5.46 -7.70
CA TYR A 179 -12.96 6.30 -8.20
C TYR A 179 -12.75 7.78 -7.82
N ASN A 180 -12.51 8.07 -6.53
CA ASN A 180 -12.26 9.42 -6.04
C ASN A 180 -11.10 10.08 -6.79
N ARG A 181 -10.00 9.35 -6.99
CA ARG A 181 -8.83 9.87 -7.72
C ARG A 181 -9.15 10.26 -9.16
N ILE A 182 -9.91 9.43 -9.88
CA ILE A 182 -10.31 9.70 -11.28
C ILE A 182 -11.30 10.87 -11.33
N LYS A 183 -12.31 10.88 -10.44
CA LYS A 183 -13.31 11.95 -10.35
C LYS A 183 -12.68 13.32 -10.08
N LEU A 184 -11.63 13.35 -9.26
CA LEU A 184 -10.89 14.58 -8.92
C LEU A 184 -9.79 14.93 -9.93
N GLY A 185 -9.62 14.16 -11.02
CA GLY A 185 -8.62 14.43 -12.06
C GLY A 185 -7.17 14.29 -11.58
N LEU A 186 -6.91 13.45 -10.57
CA LEU A 186 -5.61 13.38 -9.91
C LEU A 186 -4.69 12.29 -10.51
N PRO A 187 -3.37 12.56 -10.62
CA PRO A 187 -2.41 11.60 -11.16
C PRO A 187 -2.24 10.40 -10.23
N LYS A 188 -1.84 9.25 -10.79
CA LYS A 188 -1.58 8.05 -10.00
C LYS A 188 -0.30 8.24 -9.17
N GLY A 189 -0.39 8.02 -7.87
CA GLY A 189 0.75 8.02 -6.95
C GLY A 189 0.32 7.54 -5.56
N HIS A 190 1.20 6.82 -4.84
CA HIS A 190 0.82 6.19 -3.57
C HIS A 190 0.28 7.18 -2.52
N TRP A 191 0.89 8.37 -2.41
CA TRP A 191 0.45 9.41 -1.49
C TRP A 191 -0.86 10.08 -1.95
N VAL A 192 -1.09 10.17 -3.26
CA VAL A 192 -2.35 10.68 -3.84
C VAL A 192 -3.48 9.68 -3.60
N ASP A 193 -3.22 8.39 -3.85
CA ASP A 193 -4.18 7.32 -3.57
C ASP A 193 -4.54 7.33 -2.06
N ALA A 194 -3.56 7.45 -1.16
CA ALA A 194 -3.82 7.55 0.28
C ALA A 194 -4.74 8.73 0.65
N ALA A 195 -4.56 9.89 0.01
CA ALA A 195 -5.41 11.07 0.23
C ALA A 195 -6.82 10.93 -0.38
N CYS A 196 -7.04 9.95 -1.27
CA CYS A 196 -8.34 9.65 -1.88
C CYS A 196 -9.13 8.56 -1.12
N VAL A 197 -8.59 8.01 -0.03
CA VAL A 197 -9.25 6.96 0.77
C VAL A 197 -10.44 7.54 1.54
N GLY A 198 -11.56 6.82 1.52
CA GLY A 198 -12.76 7.18 2.28
C GLY A 198 -13.70 8.12 1.52
N GLU A 199 -14.42 8.96 2.26
CA GLU A 199 -15.37 9.92 1.69
C GLU A 199 -14.67 11.24 1.38
N VAL A 200 -14.27 11.43 0.12
CA VAL A 200 -13.49 12.61 -0.29
C VAL A 200 -14.29 13.40 -1.33
N ALA A 201 -14.92 14.49 -0.89
CA ALA A 201 -15.66 15.39 -1.77
C ALA A 201 -14.73 16.34 -2.55
N THR A 202 -13.74 16.91 -1.86
CA THR A 202 -12.74 17.80 -2.44
C THR A 202 -11.36 17.48 -1.86
N LEU A 203 -10.31 17.71 -2.66
CA LEU A 203 -8.93 17.52 -2.23
C LEU A 203 -8.04 18.63 -2.79
N LYS A 204 -7.33 19.33 -1.91
CA LYS A 204 -6.35 20.36 -2.29
C LYS A 204 -4.94 19.83 -2.07
N ILE A 205 -4.19 19.64 -3.15
CA ILE A 205 -2.77 19.27 -3.08
C ILE A 205 -1.93 20.53 -2.93
N VAL A 206 -1.30 20.70 -1.77
CA VAL A 206 -0.44 21.86 -1.45
C VAL A 206 1.04 21.62 -1.73
N THR A 207 1.45 20.38 -1.92
CA THR A 207 2.83 20.00 -2.27
C THR A 207 2.84 18.81 -3.21
N ARG A 208 3.77 18.82 -4.18
CA ARG A 208 4.06 17.68 -5.08
C ARG A 208 5.36 16.97 -4.73
N GLN A 209 6.03 17.41 -3.66
CA GLN A 209 7.30 16.85 -3.20
C GLN A 209 7.09 16.13 -1.84
N PRO A 210 6.51 14.93 -1.84
CA PRO A 210 6.29 14.19 -0.61
C PRO A 210 7.64 13.79 0.02
N LEU A 211 7.67 13.78 1.36
CA LEU A 211 8.77 13.20 2.11
C LEU A 211 8.64 11.67 2.09
N LEU A 212 9.60 11.00 1.47
CA LEU A 212 9.75 9.56 1.49
C LEU A 212 10.39 9.13 2.80
N ILE A 213 9.70 8.24 3.50
CA ILE A 213 10.12 7.72 4.79
C ILE A 213 10.33 6.22 4.65
N LYS A 214 11.55 5.77 4.91
CA LYS A 214 11.92 4.36 4.87
C LYS A 214 12.32 3.91 6.27
N ALA A 215 11.61 2.91 6.81
CA ALA A 215 12.01 2.27 8.06
C ALA A 215 13.39 1.61 7.88
N MET A 216 14.30 1.94 8.78
CA MET A 216 15.66 1.42 8.84
C MET A 216 15.77 0.55 10.08
N GLY A 217 16.30 -0.67 9.94
CA GLY A 217 16.53 -1.54 11.09
C GLY A 217 17.45 -0.88 12.12
N HIS A 218 17.20 -1.12 13.41
CA HIS A 218 18.06 -0.68 14.52
C HIS A 218 19.28 -1.59 14.68
N GLY A 219 20.01 -1.83 13.58
CA GLY A 219 21.11 -2.79 13.54
C GLY A 219 20.64 -4.25 13.41
N CYS A 220 21.59 -5.18 13.58
CA CYS A 220 21.31 -6.61 13.59
C CYS A 220 21.18 -7.09 15.04
N ARG A 221 20.20 -7.95 15.33
CA ARG A 221 20.08 -8.63 16.64
C ARG A 221 21.21 -9.65 16.88
N GLN A 222 21.96 -9.96 15.84
CA GLN A 222 23.12 -10.85 15.91
C GLN A 222 24.29 -10.12 16.58
N VAL A 223 24.70 -10.61 17.74
CA VAL A 223 25.74 -10.00 18.60
C VAL A 223 27.10 -9.97 17.90
N ILE A 224 27.45 -11.03 17.15
CA ILE A 224 28.69 -11.14 16.38
C ILE A 224 28.35 -11.50 14.94
N GLN A 225 28.82 -10.67 13.99
CA GLN A 225 28.68 -10.97 12.57
C GLN A 225 29.48 -12.22 12.21
N MET A 226 28.89 -13.12 11.42
CA MET A 226 29.64 -14.26 10.89
C MET A 226 30.50 -13.84 9.69
N ASP A 227 31.56 -14.58 9.44
CA ASP A 227 32.26 -14.56 8.16
C ASP A 227 31.45 -15.28 7.08
N LYS A 228 32.01 -15.37 5.86
CA LYS A 228 31.33 -16.03 4.73
C LYS A 228 31.15 -17.55 4.90
N TYR A 229 31.77 -18.14 5.93
CA TYR A 229 31.72 -19.57 6.25
C TYR A 229 30.84 -19.86 7.47
N GLY A 230 30.27 -18.84 8.10
CA GLY A 230 29.39 -18.99 9.26
C GLY A 230 30.09 -18.91 10.62
N PHE A 231 31.38 -18.60 10.67
CA PHE A 231 32.12 -18.47 11.94
C PHE A 231 32.08 -17.04 12.49
N PRO A 232 32.04 -16.83 13.83
CA PRO A 232 32.07 -15.50 14.42
C PRO A 232 33.32 -14.71 14.01
N ARG A 233 33.14 -13.49 13.47
CA ARG A 233 34.27 -12.63 13.09
C ARG A 233 35.08 -12.22 14.31
N LYS A 234 36.34 -12.67 14.38
CA LYS A 234 37.30 -12.31 15.44
C LYS A 234 37.53 -10.79 15.46
N GLY A 235 37.41 -10.18 16.63
CA GLY A 235 37.64 -8.74 16.83
C GLY A 235 36.47 -7.83 16.45
N TYR A 236 35.28 -8.36 16.16
CA TYR A 236 34.09 -7.53 15.97
C TYR A 236 33.79 -6.72 17.24
N LYS A 237 33.83 -5.38 17.11
CA LYS A 237 33.41 -4.46 18.17
C LYS A 237 32.08 -3.82 17.76
N PRO A 238 31.05 -3.85 18.62
CA PRO A 238 29.83 -3.10 18.38
C PRO A 238 30.14 -1.63 18.09
N LYS A 239 29.41 -1.03 17.16
CA LYS A 239 29.54 0.40 16.90
C LYS A 239 28.94 1.16 18.08
N HIS A 240 29.77 1.86 18.83
CA HIS A 240 29.32 2.75 19.91
C HIS A 240 29.20 4.19 19.41
N PRO A 241 28.30 5.01 19.99
CA PRO A 241 28.29 6.44 19.74
C PRO A 241 29.66 7.05 20.11
N VAL A 242 30.20 7.92 19.26
CA VAL A 242 31.43 8.66 19.56
C VAL A 242 31.07 10.10 19.82
N LYS A 243 31.38 10.58 21.04
CA LYS A 243 31.11 11.96 21.48
C LYS A 243 29.64 12.38 21.24
N GLY A 244 28.71 11.46 21.52
CA GLY A 244 27.26 11.72 21.37
C GLY A 244 26.72 11.64 19.95
N TRP A 245 27.54 11.26 18.96
CA TRP A 245 27.12 11.07 17.56
C TRP A 245 27.05 9.59 17.20
N LYS A 246 26.02 9.22 16.44
CA LYS A 246 25.81 7.83 16.01
C LYS A 246 25.48 7.74 14.52
N THR A 247 25.66 6.54 13.98
CA THR A 247 25.25 6.23 12.61
C THR A 247 23.77 6.54 12.42
N GLY A 248 23.46 7.29 11.37
CA GLY A 248 22.13 7.68 10.97
C GLY A 248 21.67 9.06 11.44
N ASP A 249 22.44 9.74 12.30
CA ASP A 249 22.18 11.13 12.63
C ASP A 249 22.26 11.99 11.35
N ILE A 250 21.41 13.00 11.25
CA ILE A 250 21.36 13.95 10.13
C ILE A 250 22.02 15.25 10.58
N VAL A 251 22.92 15.75 9.75
CA VAL A 251 23.76 16.90 10.05
C VAL A 251 23.88 17.83 8.87
N ASN A 252 24.15 19.10 9.17
CA ASN A 252 24.69 20.06 8.22
C ASN A 252 26.20 20.16 8.44
N VAL A 253 26.97 20.31 7.37
CA VAL A 253 28.41 20.58 7.45
C VAL A 253 28.61 22.09 7.32
N VAL A 254 29.04 22.72 8.40
CA VAL A 254 29.15 24.18 8.53
C VAL A 254 30.55 24.71 8.25
N ALA A 255 31.57 23.85 8.25
CA ALA A 255 32.96 24.25 8.04
C ALA A 255 33.82 23.14 7.40
N GLY A 256 35.05 23.50 7.00
CA GLY A 256 36.02 22.58 6.40
C GLY A 256 35.76 22.27 4.93
N LYS A 257 36.46 21.25 4.41
CA LYS A 257 36.47 20.90 2.97
C LYS A 257 35.08 20.69 2.34
N ASN A 258 34.13 20.22 3.14
CA ASN A 258 32.77 19.89 2.68
C ASN A 258 31.71 20.84 3.25
N ALA A 259 32.09 22.07 3.60
CA ALA A 259 31.17 23.10 4.07
C ALA A 259 30.03 23.34 3.05
N GLY A 260 28.82 23.57 3.55
CA GLY A 260 27.62 23.82 2.74
C GLY A 260 26.77 22.57 2.47
N LEU A 261 27.25 21.37 2.77
CA LEU A 261 26.41 20.16 2.70
C LEU A 261 25.30 20.23 3.76
N LYS A 262 24.04 20.13 3.32
CA LYS A 262 22.86 20.16 4.20
C LYS A 262 22.14 18.83 4.22
N GLY A 263 21.59 18.45 5.38
CA GLY A 263 20.76 17.26 5.53
C GLY A 263 21.49 15.94 5.24
N VAL A 264 22.81 15.91 5.30
CA VAL A 264 23.60 14.70 5.04
C VAL A 264 23.58 13.78 6.25
N ARG A 265 23.68 12.47 6.01
CA ARG A 265 23.53 11.46 7.05
C ARG A 265 24.88 10.87 7.44
N ILE A 266 25.10 10.65 8.74
CA ILE A 266 26.29 9.94 9.23
C ILE A 266 26.17 8.46 8.85
N LYS A 267 27.04 7.98 7.96
CA LYS A 267 27.17 6.57 7.54
C LYS A 267 28.03 5.76 8.50
N THR A 268 29.15 6.34 8.93
CA THR A 268 30.08 5.69 9.85
C THR A 268 30.64 6.71 10.82
N VAL A 269 30.77 6.29 12.07
CA VAL A 269 31.42 7.04 13.14
C VAL A 269 32.84 6.48 13.35
N ARG A 270 33.87 7.33 13.25
CA ARG A 270 35.28 6.95 13.46
C ARG A 270 35.76 7.38 14.85
N ALA A 271 36.78 6.68 15.36
CA ALA A 271 37.25 6.78 16.75
C ALA A 271 37.60 8.21 17.23
N LYS A 272 38.11 9.08 16.35
CA LYS A 272 38.52 10.46 16.70
C LYS A 272 37.42 11.53 16.51
N GLY A 273 36.16 11.13 16.31
CA GLY A 273 35.07 12.08 16.06
C GLY A 273 35.07 12.63 14.62
N ASN A 274 35.63 11.87 13.69
CA ASN A 274 35.48 12.08 12.26
C ASN A 274 34.38 11.16 11.74
N PHE A 275 33.62 11.62 10.75
CA PHE A 275 32.46 10.91 10.22
C PHE A 275 32.62 10.64 8.73
N ASP A 276 32.04 9.54 8.28
CA ASP A 276 31.70 9.32 6.87
C ASP A 276 30.25 9.78 6.68
N LEU A 277 30.01 10.61 5.67
CA LEU A 277 28.73 11.23 5.36
C LEU A 277 28.23 10.73 4.01
N ILE A 278 26.93 10.49 3.91
CA ILE A 278 26.25 10.15 2.66
C ILE A 278 25.14 11.17 2.36
N GLY A 279 24.90 11.41 1.07
CA GLY A 279 23.88 12.34 0.58
C GLY A 279 22.48 12.01 1.08
N ALA A 280 21.61 13.03 1.06
CA ALA A 280 20.21 12.92 1.45
C ALA A 280 19.38 12.05 0.49
N ASP A 281 19.86 11.82 -0.74
CA ASP A 281 19.23 10.95 -1.74
C ASP A 281 20.03 9.67 -1.96
N GLN A 282 19.35 8.52 -1.91
CA GLN A 282 19.97 7.19 -2.13
C GLN A 282 20.64 7.04 -3.51
N ASP A 283 20.21 7.85 -4.49
CA ASP A 283 20.72 7.86 -5.87
C ASP A 283 21.89 8.82 -6.09
N SER A 284 22.15 9.75 -5.16
CA SER A 284 23.36 10.55 -5.25
C SER A 284 24.52 9.62 -4.92
N SER A 285 25.27 9.26 -5.97
CA SER A 285 26.53 8.52 -6.02
C SER A 285 27.13 8.15 -4.65
N ASN A 286 27.65 6.93 -4.52
CA ASN A 286 28.47 6.38 -3.42
C ASN A 286 29.61 7.27 -2.86
N LYS A 287 29.74 8.54 -3.27
CA LYS A 287 30.61 9.57 -2.74
C LYS A 287 30.37 9.77 -1.25
N VAL A 288 31.15 9.04 -0.49
CA VAL A 288 31.31 9.22 0.95
C VAL A 288 32.12 10.48 1.16
N ASN A 289 31.48 11.51 1.74
CA ASN A 289 32.17 12.71 2.20
C ASN A 289 32.62 12.52 3.65
N SER A 290 33.46 13.41 4.15
CA SER A 290 33.93 13.36 5.54
C SER A 290 33.82 14.71 6.23
N ALA A 291 33.46 14.70 7.50
CA ALA A 291 33.52 15.89 8.35
C ALA A 291 33.97 15.53 9.77
N SER A 292 34.60 16.49 10.43
CA SER A 292 34.89 16.44 11.86
C SER A 292 33.66 16.85 12.66
N ARG A 293 33.53 16.36 13.89
CA ARG A 293 32.51 16.78 14.87
C ARG A 293 32.45 18.29 15.09
N ASN A 294 33.58 18.97 14.95
CA ASN A 294 33.68 20.41 15.15
C ASN A 294 33.08 21.19 13.97
N TYR A 295 32.82 20.52 12.85
CA TYR A 295 32.37 21.14 11.59
C TYR A 295 30.96 20.71 11.21
N ILE A 296 30.23 20.06 12.11
CA ILE A 296 28.87 19.60 11.86
C ILE A 296 27.91 20.20 12.87
N GLN A 297 26.70 20.47 12.40
CA GLN A 297 25.58 20.91 13.22
C GLN A 297 24.49 19.84 13.17
N CYS A 298 23.93 19.50 14.34
CA CYS A 298 22.86 18.52 14.43
C CYS A 298 21.58 19.07 13.79
N VAL A 299 20.97 18.27 12.90
CA VAL A 299 19.64 18.55 12.35
C VAL A 299 18.62 17.61 12.96
N HIS A 300 18.91 16.31 12.98
CA HIS A 300 18.01 15.28 13.51
C HIS A 300 18.78 14.10 14.07
N ARG A 301 18.29 13.53 15.17
CA ARG A 301 18.87 12.32 15.77
C ARG A 301 18.29 11.08 15.11
N GLN A 302 19.11 10.04 14.95
CA GLN A 302 18.65 8.77 14.39
C GLN A 302 17.50 8.20 15.21
N ASP A 303 16.38 7.97 14.53
CA ASP A 303 15.08 7.60 15.07
C ASP A 303 14.51 6.32 14.42
N GLY A 304 15.35 5.58 13.71
CA GLY A 304 14.95 4.37 12.99
C GLY A 304 14.44 4.61 11.57
N TYR A 305 14.46 5.83 11.05
CA TYR A 305 13.99 6.11 9.68
C TYR A 305 15.06 6.80 8.84
N TYR A 306 14.95 6.58 7.53
CA TYR A 306 15.63 7.31 6.50
C TYR A 306 14.62 8.19 5.78
N TYR A 307 15.06 9.41 5.46
CA TYR A 307 14.25 10.49 4.92
C TYR A 307 14.87 10.96 3.61
N SER A 308 14.06 11.09 2.58
CA SER A 308 14.43 11.71 1.30
C SER A 308 13.20 12.33 0.68
N PHE A 309 13.33 13.23 -0.28
CA PHE A 309 12.17 13.72 -1.03
C PHE A 309 11.95 12.85 -2.27
N ALA A 310 10.69 12.72 -2.70
CA ALA A 310 10.43 12.18 -4.02
C ALA A 310 10.97 13.15 -5.08
N LYS A 311 11.60 12.59 -6.12
CA LYS A 311 12.07 13.32 -7.29
C LYS A 311 10.90 13.67 -8.20
#